data_AF-A0A7V1N041-F1
#
_entry.id   AF-A0A7V1N041-F1
#
_cell.length_a   1.000
_cell.length_b   1.000
_cell.length_c   1.000
_cell.angle_alpha   90.00
_cell.angle_beta   90.00
_cell.angle_gamma   90.00
#
_symmetry.space_group_name_H-M   'P 1'
#
loop_
_entity.id
_entity.type
_entity.pdbx_description
1 polymer ?
#
loop_
_entity_poly.entity_id
_entity_poly.type
_entity_poly.pdbx_seq_one_letter_code
_entity_poly.pdbx_strand_id
1 'polypeptide(L)'
;MKLLFSSWLHNLVDNREKSGDSWSDCPSVTLPETFDKERRMTAFMGWGGVVIISEPYDIVEMAYEYAKSLQASSCAKCFPCRVGTKVIEDLLHVIVEGRGSDDDLDRLATLCHSISKNS
;
A
#
# COMPACT_ATOMS: atom_id res chain seq x y z
N MET A 1 6.24 15.98 -10.43
CA MET A 1 6.27 15.53 -9.02
C MET A 1 7.43 14.58 -8.85
N LYS A 2 8.41 14.89 -8.00
CA LYS A 2 9.54 13.97 -7.73
C LYS A 2 9.00 12.76 -6.99
N LEU A 3 9.18 11.56 -7.55
CA LEU A 3 8.59 10.33 -7.05
C LEU A 3 9.70 9.41 -6.53
N LEU A 4 9.58 8.96 -5.28
CA LEU A 4 10.55 8.07 -4.65
C LEU A 4 10.30 6.61 -5.04
N PHE A 5 9.05 6.17 -4.97
CA PHE A 5 8.63 4.81 -5.30
C PHE A 5 7.20 4.79 -5.84
N SER A 6 6.89 3.94 -6.81
CA SER A 6 5.53 3.74 -7.30
C SER A 6 5.36 2.32 -7.82
N SER A 7 4.22 1.72 -7.51
CA SER A 7 3.72 0.50 -8.16
C SER A 7 2.44 0.78 -8.97
N TRP A 8 2.16 2.05 -9.25
CA TRP A 8 0.85 2.51 -9.72
C TRP A 8 0.48 1.94 -11.09
N LEU A 9 -0.68 1.28 -11.16
CA LEU A 9 -1.20 0.61 -12.36
C LEU A 9 -0.17 -0.34 -13.00
N HIS A 10 0.56 -1.08 -12.16
CA HIS A 10 1.62 -2.02 -12.55
C HIS A 10 2.87 -1.37 -13.18
N ASN A 11 3.02 -0.04 -13.12
CA ASN A 11 4.25 0.64 -13.52
C ASN A 11 5.16 0.79 -12.30
N LEU A 12 6.19 -0.07 -12.22
CA LEU A 12 7.17 0.00 -11.15
C LEU A 12 8.19 1.11 -11.43
N VAL A 13 8.24 2.10 -10.54
CA VAL A 13 9.29 3.11 -10.51
C VAL A 13 9.93 3.07 -9.14
N ASP A 14 11.25 2.87 -9.10
CA ASP A 14 12.03 2.84 -7.87
C ASP A 14 13.23 3.77 -8.02
N ASN A 15 13.25 4.83 -7.21
CA ASN A 15 14.30 5.83 -7.18
C ASN A 15 15.03 5.84 -5.83
N ARG A 16 14.78 4.89 -4.93
CA ARG A 16 15.36 4.84 -3.58
C ARG A 16 16.89 4.77 -3.59
N GLU A 17 17.46 4.02 -4.53
CA GLU A 17 18.91 3.84 -4.70
C GLU A 17 19.55 4.84 -5.70
N LYS A 18 18.76 5.77 -6.26
CA LYS A 18 19.22 6.66 -7.34
C LYS A 18 19.57 8.05 -6.82
N SER A 19 20.68 8.60 -7.33
CA SER A 19 21.04 10.00 -7.13
C SER A 19 20.01 10.91 -7.83
N GLY A 20 19.74 12.09 -7.25
CA GLY A 20 18.67 13.01 -7.66
C GLY A 20 18.62 13.40 -9.15
N ASP A 21 19.75 13.29 -9.86
CA ASP A 21 19.87 13.61 -11.29
C ASP A 21 19.39 12.48 -12.22
N SER A 22 19.20 11.26 -11.69
CA SER A 22 18.83 10.06 -12.45
C SER A 22 17.41 9.57 -12.14
N TRP A 23 16.60 10.41 -11.50
CA TRP A 23 15.23 10.06 -11.13
C TRP A 23 14.34 9.88 -12.35
N SER A 24 13.60 8.78 -12.36
CA SER A 24 12.62 8.49 -13.39
C SER A 24 11.24 8.97 -12.93
N ASP A 25 10.55 9.74 -13.76
CA ASP A 25 9.16 10.11 -13.51
C ASP A 25 8.21 8.97 -13.88
N CYS A 26 7.04 8.91 -13.23
CA CYS A 26 5.96 7.98 -13.56
C CYS A 26 4.84 8.72 -14.30
N PRO A 27 4.71 8.60 -15.63
CA PRO A 27 3.74 9.38 -16.41
C PRO A 27 2.27 8.99 -16.14
N SER A 28 2.02 7.81 -15.57
CA SER A 28 0.68 7.29 -15.29
C SER A 28 0.09 7.76 -13.94
N VAL A 29 0.83 8.54 -13.16
CA VAL A 29 0.37 9.07 -11.86
C VAL A 29 -0.16 10.49 -12.03
N THR A 30 -1.48 10.63 -12.12
CA THR A 30 -2.22 11.90 -12.11
C THR A 30 -2.89 12.13 -10.75
N LEU A 31 -2.08 12.22 -9.70
CA LEU A 31 -2.56 12.55 -8.35
C LEU A 31 -2.37 14.05 -8.07
N PRO A 32 -3.28 14.69 -7.31
CA PRO A 32 -3.11 16.09 -6.92
C PRO A 32 -1.89 16.24 -6.01
N GLU A 33 -1.18 17.36 -6.11
CA GLU A 33 0.00 17.62 -5.26
C GLU A 33 -0.38 17.82 -3.78
N THR A 34 -1.64 18.13 -3.50
CA THR A 34 -2.16 18.44 -2.17
C THR A 34 -3.41 17.61 -1.87
N PHE A 35 -3.48 17.02 -0.67
CA PHE A 35 -4.61 16.21 -0.22
C PHE A 35 -5.80 17.07 0.23
N ASP A 36 -5.53 18.04 1.10
CA ASP A 36 -6.35 19.23 1.30
C ASP A 36 -5.50 20.43 0.86
N LYS A 37 -6.10 21.59 0.55
CA LYS A 37 -5.41 22.74 -0.06
C LYS A 37 -4.13 23.21 0.67
N GLU A 38 -3.86 22.72 1.87
CA GLU A 38 -2.75 23.09 2.75
C GLU A 38 -1.72 21.97 2.93
N ARG A 39 -2.13 20.68 2.82
CA ARG A 39 -1.25 19.53 3.06
C ARG A 39 -0.73 18.95 1.75
N ARG A 40 0.58 19.10 1.57
CA ARG A 40 1.32 18.42 0.51
C ARG A 40 1.24 16.90 0.71
N MET A 41 0.91 16.17 -0.34
CA MET A 41 0.85 14.72 -0.29
C MET A 41 2.27 14.14 -0.30
N THR A 42 2.58 13.31 0.70
CA THR A 42 3.89 12.63 0.81
C THR A 42 3.84 11.21 0.27
N ALA A 43 2.70 10.55 0.41
CA ALA A 43 2.46 9.19 -0.05
C ALA A 43 0.96 8.95 -0.28
N PHE A 44 0.63 7.94 -1.08
CA PHE A 44 -0.73 7.55 -1.39
C PHE A 44 -0.79 6.04 -1.63
N MET A 45 -1.82 5.37 -1.11
CA MET A 45 -2.10 3.96 -1.36
C MET A 45 -3.56 3.79 -1.73
N GLY A 46 -3.81 2.98 -2.76
CA GLY A 46 -5.15 2.67 -3.20
C GLY A 46 -5.19 1.48 -4.14
N TRP A 47 -6.30 1.35 -4.85
CA TRP A 47 -6.56 0.22 -5.76
C TRP A 47 -5.56 0.15 -6.92
N GLY A 48 -4.98 1.29 -7.31
CA GLY A 48 -3.94 1.35 -8.32
C GLY A 48 -2.55 0.93 -7.82
N GLY A 49 -2.36 0.76 -6.51
CA GLY A 49 -1.07 0.46 -5.89
C GLY A 49 -0.63 1.56 -4.92
N VAL A 50 0.67 1.68 -4.72
CA VAL A 50 1.26 2.68 -3.82
C VAL A 50 2.11 3.69 -4.60
N VAL A 51 2.10 4.94 -4.15
CA VAL A 51 2.90 6.05 -4.64
C VAL A 51 3.55 6.72 -3.44
N ILE A 52 4.88 6.84 -3.43
CA ILE A 52 5.66 7.56 -2.42
C ILE A 52 6.36 8.72 -3.12
N ILE A 53 6.13 9.92 -2.64
CA ILE A 53 6.63 11.18 -3.21
C ILE A 53 7.83 11.65 -2.41
N SER A 54 7.66 11.77 -1.09
CA SER A 54 8.70 12.25 -0.18
C SER A 54 8.48 11.72 1.23
N GLU A 55 9.51 11.80 2.05
CA GLU A 55 9.38 11.60 3.50
C GLU A 55 8.61 12.77 4.17
N PRO A 56 8.00 12.53 5.35
CA PRO A 56 7.85 11.25 6.04
C PRO A 56 6.69 10.40 5.47
N TYR A 57 6.84 9.08 5.55
CA TYR A 57 5.79 8.10 5.25
C TYR A 57 5.95 6.87 6.15
N ASP A 58 4.84 6.20 6.46
CA ASP A 58 4.82 4.89 7.12
C ASP A 58 4.05 3.91 6.23
N ILE A 59 4.78 3.02 5.55
CA ILE A 59 4.18 2.08 4.60
C ILE A 59 3.32 1.02 5.30
N VAL A 60 3.63 0.69 6.55
CA VAL A 60 2.93 -0.33 7.32
C VAL A 60 1.60 0.23 7.80
N GLU A 61 1.59 1.44 8.37
CA GLU A 61 0.36 2.12 8.79
C GLU A 61 -0.56 2.39 7.58
N MET A 62 0.01 2.82 6.45
CA MET A 62 -0.75 2.97 5.21
C MET A 62 -1.38 1.66 4.74
N ALA A 63 -0.64 0.55 4.76
CA ALA A 63 -1.15 -0.76 4.39
C ALA A 63 -2.27 -1.23 5.33
N TYR A 64 -2.13 -0.98 6.63
CA TYR A 64 -3.14 -1.29 7.64
C TYR A 64 -4.45 -0.54 7.38
N GLU A 65 -4.41 0.79 7.22
CA GLU A 65 -5.61 1.60 6.98
C GLU A 65 -6.28 1.25 5.64
N TYR A 66 -5.48 0.87 4.63
CA TYR A 66 -6.00 0.36 3.37
C TYR A 66 -6.70 -1.00 3.56
N ALA A 67 -6.08 -1.96 4.26
CA ALA A 67 -6.66 -3.27 4.54
C ALA A 67 -7.96 -3.19 5.35
N LYS A 68 -8.01 -2.31 6.35
CA LYS A 68 -9.21 -1.99 7.13
C LYS A 68 -10.33 -1.44 6.26
N SER A 69 -9.99 -0.52 5.34
CA SER A 69 -10.96 0.03 4.38
C SER A 69 -11.46 -1.02 3.39
N LEU A 70 -10.58 -1.92 2.93
CA LEU A 70 -10.93 -3.06 2.08
C LEU A 70 -11.89 -4.02 2.80
N GLN A 71 -11.59 -4.39 4.04
CA GLN A 71 -12.45 -5.24 4.86
C GLN A 71 -13.83 -4.60 5.04
N ALA A 72 -13.89 -3.31 5.37
CA ALA A 72 -15.14 -2.57 5.51
C ALA A 72 -15.94 -2.48 4.20
N SER A 73 -15.26 -2.52 3.05
CA SER A 73 -15.87 -2.48 1.72
C SER A 73 -16.22 -3.87 1.16
N SER A 74 -15.97 -4.95 1.91
CA SER A 74 -16.23 -6.32 1.44
C SER A 74 -17.72 -6.56 1.19
N CYS A 75 -18.06 -7.08 0.01
CA CYS A 75 -19.44 -7.50 -0.32
C CYS A 75 -19.85 -8.82 0.38
N ALA A 76 -18.92 -9.45 1.10
CA ALA A 76 -19.12 -10.68 1.86
C ALA A 76 -19.55 -11.94 1.07
N LYS A 77 -19.50 -11.90 -0.27
CA LYS A 77 -19.92 -13.02 -1.14
C LYS A 77 -18.96 -14.21 -1.11
N CYS A 78 -17.67 -13.95 -1.27
CA CYS A 78 -16.63 -14.99 -1.27
C CYS A 78 -16.02 -15.12 0.14
N PHE A 79 -16.01 -16.34 0.66
CA PHE A 79 -15.36 -16.68 1.94
C PHE A 79 -13.90 -16.22 2.03
N PRO A 80 -13.02 -16.46 1.02
CA PRO A 80 -11.63 -16.03 1.10
C PRO A 80 -11.47 -14.52 1.23
N CYS A 81 -12.29 -13.72 0.54
CA CYS A 81 -12.29 -12.27 0.74
C CYS A 81 -12.80 -11.93 2.15
N ARG A 82 -14.05 -12.28 2.47
CA ARG A 82 -14.72 -11.87 3.73
C ARG A 82 -13.91 -12.15 4.99
N VAL A 83 -13.27 -13.33 5.06
CA VAL A 83 -12.49 -13.76 6.22
C VAL A 83 -11.02 -13.40 6.03
N GLY A 84 -10.45 -13.61 4.85
CA GLY A 84 -9.03 -13.39 4.60
C GLY A 84 -8.61 -11.93 4.70
N THR A 85 -9.44 -10.98 4.24
CA THR A 85 -9.12 -9.56 4.39
C THR A 85 -9.14 -9.12 5.86
N LYS A 86 -9.95 -9.75 6.72
CA LYS A 86 -9.92 -9.51 8.17
C LYS A 86 -8.63 -10.02 8.80
N VAL A 87 -8.16 -11.20 8.38
CA VAL A 87 -6.88 -11.74 8.86
C VAL A 87 -5.71 -10.84 8.43
N ILE A 88 -5.74 -10.29 7.21
CA ILE A 88 -4.74 -9.33 6.74
C ILE A 88 -4.76 -8.05 7.59
N GLU A 89 -5.93 -7.49 7.86
CA GLU A 89 -6.10 -6.32 8.74
C GLU A 89 -5.51 -6.58 10.13
N ASP A 90 -5.84 -7.72 10.74
CA ASP A 90 -5.38 -8.07 12.10
C ASP A 90 -3.86 -8.31 12.16
N LEU A 91 -3.28 -8.94 11.14
CA LEU A 91 -1.83 -9.12 11.02
C LEU A 91 -1.11 -7.78 10.88
N LEU A 92 -1.60 -6.90 10.01
CA LEU A 92 -1.03 -5.57 9.84
C LEU A 92 -1.13 -4.74 11.12
N HIS A 93 -2.24 -4.84 11.87
CA HIS A 93 -2.38 -4.20 13.17
C HIS A 93 -1.29 -4.64 14.17
N VAL A 94 -1.02 -5.95 14.26
CA VAL A 94 0.06 -6.48 15.11
C VAL A 94 1.43 -5.93 14.71
N ILE A 95 1.69 -5.78 13.42
CA ILE A 95 2.95 -5.21 12.91
C ILE A 95 3.04 -3.72 13.25
N VAL A 96 1.96 -2.94 13.06
CA VAL A 96 1.89 -1.51 13.43
C VAL A 96 2.14 -1.31 14.93
N GLU A 97 1.66 -2.21 15.78
CA GLU A 97 1.91 -2.16 17.24
C GLU A 97 3.35 -2.54 17.64
N GLY A 98 4.23 -2.83 16.68
CA GLY A 98 5.60 -3.26 16.94
C GLY A 98 5.71 -4.67 17.53
N ARG A 99 4.66 -5.49 17.36
CA ARG A 99 4.58 -6.87 17.86
C ARG A 99 4.69 -7.91 16.74
N GLY A 100 4.93 -7.47 15.51
CA GLY A 100 5.08 -8.33 14.34
C GLY A 100 6.42 -9.07 14.28
N SER A 101 6.44 -10.13 13.49
CA SER A 101 7.61 -10.96 13.19
C SER A 101 7.80 -11.11 11.68
N ASP A 102 8.98 -11.57 11.25
CA ASP A 102 9.24 -11.85 9.82
C ASP A 102 8.27 -12.92 9.28
N ASP A 103 7.89 -13.90 10.11
CA ASP A 103 6.88 -14.91 9.77
C ASP A 103 5.52 -14.28 9.43
N ASP A 104 5.17 -13.14 10.04
CA ASP A 104 3.91 -12.45 9.74
C ASP A 104 3.93 -11.83 8.34
N LEU A 105 5.09 -11.41 7.84
CA LEU A 105 5.26 -10.91 6.46
C LEU A 105 5.06 -12.05 5.45
N ASP A 106 5.64 -13.23 5.72
CA ASP A 106 5.46 -14.41 4.86
C ASP A 106 3.99 -14.89 4.84
N ARG A 107 3.33 -14.85 6.00
CA ARG A 107 1.89 -15.14 6.12
C ARG A 107 1.05 -14.14 5.34
N LEU A 108 1.34 -12.84 5.46
CA LEU A 108 0.67 -11.80 4.70
C LEU A 108 0.80 -12.04 3.19
N ALA A 109 2.02 -12.29 2.70
CA ALA A 109 2.26 -12.55 1.28
C ALA A 109 1.45 -13.77 0.78
N THR A 110 1.46 -14.86 1.56
CA THR A 110 0.72 -16.09 1.25
C THR A 110 -0.79 -15.86 1.20
N LEU A 111 -1.34 -15.13 2.18
CA LEU A 111 -2.77 -14.80 2.26
C LEU A 111 -3.19 -13.90 1.10
N CYS A 112 -2.46 -12.83 0.81
CA CYS A 112 -2.73 -11.93 -0.30
C CYS A 112 -2.78 -12.69 -1.64
N HIS A 113 -1.81 -13.59 -1.88
CA HIS A 113 -1.78 -14.41 -3.10
C HIS A 113 -2.96 -15.39 -3.17
N SER A 114 -3.32 -16.01 -2.05
CA SER A 114 -4.47 -16.92 -1.97
C SER A 114 -5.79 -16.21 -2.23
N ILE A 115 -6.01 -15.04 -1.62
CA ILE A 115 -7.24 -14.25 -1.82
C ILE A 115 -7.32 -13.80 -3.27
N SER A 116 -6.25 -13.22 -3.83
CA SER A 116 -6.22 -12.74 -5.21
C SER A 116 -6.56 -13.80 -6.25
N LYS A 117 -6.30 -15.09 -5.97
CA LYS A 117 -6.61 -16.20 -6.87
C LYS A 117 -8.03 -16.75 -6.71
N ASN A 118 -8.67 -16.49 -5.57
CA ASN A 118 -9.89 -17.20 -5.16
C ASN A 118 -11.06 -16.26 -4.81
N SER A 119 -10.91 -14.93 -4.96
CA SER A 119 -11.92 -13.92 -4.64
C SER A 119 -12.67 -13.39 -5.85
#